data_AF-A0A1Y3NG30-F1
#
_entry.id   AF-A0A1Y3NG30-F1
#
_cell.length_a   1.000
_cell.length_b   1.000
_cell.length_c   1.000
_cell.angle_alpha   90.00
_cell.angle_beta   90.00
_cell.angle_gamma   90.00
#
_symmetry.space_group_name_H-M   'P 1'
#
loop_
_entity.id
_entity.type
_entity.pdbx_description
1 polymer ?
#
loop_
_entity_poly.entity_id
_entity_poly.type
_entity_poly.pdbx_seq_one_letter_code
_entity_poly.pdbx_strand_id
1 'polypeptide(L)'
;SSGSGSSSSSSSIQGRIVTIKSEDFIVEDNKIDKNCYRIDEVYDMSMLWHDYQLNIIRNVKFLGNENGTIFNYNHDRRGVFQVTVNKDVKFFQIENIIFENYVVENATDGIQIFFFIIDSDKLQIISKNCTYRENKQNLFRIDISSSKNHDKKVPYVLFDHCNFM
;
A
#
# COMPACT_ATOMS: atom_id res chain seq x y z
N SER A 1 -21.79 -55.28 2.31
CA SER A 1 -21.80 -54.30 3.42
C SER A 1 -20.68 -53.31 3.20
N SER A 2 -21.05 -52.20 2.57
CA SER A 2 -20.21 -51.02 2.29
C SER A 2 -20.10 -50.15 3.53
N GLY A 3 -18.90 -49.60 3.78
CA GLY A 3 -18.66 -48.67 4.88
C GLY A 3 -17.24 -48.12 4.87
N SER A 4 -16.92 -47.34 3.83
CA SER A 4 -15.72 -46.51 3.74
C SER A 4 -15.86 -45.27 4.65
N GLY A 5 -15.06 -45.19 5.69
CA GLY A 5 -14.93 -44.01 6.56
C GLY A 5 -13.72 -43.17 6.14
N SER A 6 -13.97 -42.11 5.38
CA SER A 6 -12.99 -41.06 5.05
C SER A 6 -13.00 -39.99 6.15
N SER A 7 -11.92 -39.90 6.93
CA SER A 7 -11.69 -38.81 7.88
C SER A 7 -11.00 -37.64 7.19
N SER A 8 -11.74 -36.58 6.93
CA SER A 8 -11.23 -35.29 6.45
C SER A 8 -10.59 -34.52 7.62
N SER A 9 -9.27 -34.37 7.58
CA SER A 9 -8.52 -33.46 8.45
C SER A 9 -8.66 -32.03 7.95
N SER A 10 -9.53 -31.25 8.59
CA SER A 10 -9.61 -29.80 8.40
C SER A 10 -8.42 -29.13 9.08
N SER A 11 -7.42 -28.73 8.30
CA SER A 11 -6.35 -27.84 8.75
C SER A 11 -6.91 -26.42 8.84
N SER A 12 -7.21 -25.96 10.06
CA SER A 12 -7.48 -24.55 10.33
C SER A 12 -6.18 -23.76 10.12
N ILE A 13 -6.07 -23.05 9.01
CA ILE A 13 -5.03 -22.04 8.82
C ILE A 13 -5.39 -20.87 9.74
N GLN A 14 -4.88 -20.93 10.95
CA GLN A 14 -4.99 -19.84 11.91
C GLN A 14 -3.99 -18.77 11.47
N GLY A 15 -4.48 -17.79 10.71
CA GLY A 15 -3.68 -16.67 10.21
C GLY A 15 -2.91 -16.02 11.35
N ARG A 16 -1.58 -16.04 11.26
CA ARG A 16 -0.73 -15.30 12.20
C ARG A 16 -0.96 -13.83 11.94
N ILE A 17 -1.55 -13.14 12.90
CA ILE A 17 -1.61 -11.67 12.92
C ILE A 17 -0.17 -11.18 13.09
N VAL A 18 0.38 -10.55 12.06
CA VAL A 18 1.70 -9.90 12.13
C VAL A 18 1.48 -8.42 12.38
N THR A 19 2.03 -7.92 13.49
CA THR A 19 2.09 -6.49 13.77
C THR A 19 3.16 -5.87 12.89
N ILE A 20 2.77 -5.00 11.96
CA ILE A 20 3.73 -4.18 11.23
C ILE A 20 4.38 -3.22 12.23
N LYS A 21 5.65 -3.44 12.55
CA LYS A 21 6.46 -2.45 13.25
C LYS A 21 6.90 -1.40 12.25
N SER A 22 7.05 -0.16 12.71
CA SER A 22 7.75 0.87 11.92
C SER A 22 9.15 0.42 11.47
N GLU A 23 9.71 -0.54 12.20
CA GLU A 23 10.95 -1.26 11.91
C GLU A 23 10.93 -2.08 10.61
N ASP A 24 9.76 -2.62 10.23
CA ASP A 24 9.59 -3.44 9.02
C ASP A 24 9.64 -2.60 7.74
N PHE A 25 9.52 -1.28 7.89
CA PHE A 25 9.76 -0.28 6.85
C PHE A 25 11.13 0.39 6.99
N ILE A 26 12.01 -0.04 7.91
CA ILE A 26 13.37 0.50 7.99
C ILE A 26 14.10 0.12 6.73
N VAL A 27 14.40 1.16 5.96
CA VAL A 27 15.15 1.13 4.72
C VAL A 27 16.64 0.93 5.04
N GLU A 28 17.04 -0.22 5.60
CA GLU A 28 18.45 -0.48 5.93
C GLU A 28 19.30 -0.71 4.67
N ASP A 29 20.43 -0.02 4.64
CA ASP A 29 21.19 0.24 3.41
C ASP A 29 22.12 -0.90 2.97
N ASN A 30 21.74 -2.17 3.18
CA ASN A 30 22.67 -3.30 3.02
C ASN A 30 22.16 -4.44 2.10
N LYS A 31 22.63 -4.37 0.84
CA LYS A 31 23.10 -5.47 -0.03
C LYS A 31 22.23 -6.74 -0.18
N ILE A 32 20.94 -6.58 -0.45
CA ILE A 32 20.11 -7.48 -1.28
C ILE A 32 19.35 -6.53 -2.22
N ASP A 33 19.04 -6.89 -3.47
CA ASP A 33 18.46 -5.99 -4.50
C ASP A 33 17.53 -4.88 -3.91
N LYS A 34 18.07 -3.66 -3.87
CA LYS A 34 18.01 -2.73 -2.72
C LYS A 34 16.67 -2.03 -2.39
N ASN A 35 15.54 -2.38 -2.99
CA ASN A 35 14.30 -1.62 -2.81
C ASN A 35 13.01 -2.47 -2.86
N CYS A 36 13.07 -3.76 -2.55
CA CYS A 36 11.89 -4.65 -2.58
C CYS A 36 11.57 -5.16 -1.16
N TYR A 37 10.41 -4.77 -0.63
CA TYR A 37 9.90 -5.28 0.65
C TYR A 37 8.90 -6.41 0.35
N ARG A 38 9.14 -7.61 0.90
CA ARG A 38 8.21 -8.73 0.78
C ARG A 38 7.24 -8.68 1.94
N ILE A 39 5.96 -8.60 1.60
CA ILE A 39 4.92 -8.31 2.55
C ILE A 39 4.17 -9.59 2.94
N ASP A 40 3.70 -9.69 4.19
CA ASP A 40 2.90 -10.80 4.69
C ASP A 40 1.59 -10.99 3.88
N GLU A 41 0.84 -12.05 4.19
CA GLU A 41 -0.45 -12.30 3.53
C GLU A 41 -1.49 -11.23 3.88
N VAL A 42 -1.62 -10.88 5.16
CA VAL A 42 -2.65 -9.96 5.66
C VAL A 42 -2.10 -9.08 6.77
N TYR A 43 -2.39 -7.79 6.68
CA TYR A 43 -2.22 -6.81 7.74
C TYR A 43 -3.57 -6.25 8.17
N ASP A 44 -3.79 -6.29 9.47
CA ASP A 44 -4.91 -5.61 10.11
C ASP A 44 -4.50 -4.19 10.49
N MET A 45 -4.87 -3.23 9.63
CA MET A 45 -4.52 -1.83 9.81
C MET A 45 -5.29 -1.21 11.00
N SER A 46 -6.42 -1.79 11.38
CA SER A 46 -7.19 -1.37 12.55
C SER A 46 -6.52 -1.73 13.88
N MET A 47 -5.42 -2.49 13.87
CA MET A 47 -4.65 -2.74 15.08
C MET A 47 -3.59 -1.67 15.34
N LEU A 48 -3.35 -0.79 14.36
CA LEU A 48 -2.39 0.31 14.48
C LEU A 48 -2.98 1.45 15.31
N TRP A 49 -2.12 2.15 16.03
CA TRP A 49 -2.52 3.32 16.84
C TRP A 49 -2.28 4.65 16.13
N HIS A 50 -1.61 4.63 14.98
CA HIS A 50 -1.17 5.82 14.26
C HIS A 50 -1.16 5.56 12.75
N ASP A 51 -1.01 6.66 12.02
CA ASP A 51 -0.84 6.67 10.57
C ASP A 51 0.66 6.62 10.22
N TYR A 52 0.98 6.10 9.04
CA TYR A 52 2.35 6.00 8.56
C TYR A 52 2.81 7.30 7.90
N GLN A 53 3.98 7.80 8.31
CA GLN A 53 4.68 8.89 7.63
C GLN A 53 5.90 8.33 6.92
N LEU A 54 5.86 8.32 5.58
CA LEU A 54 6.91 7.79 4.73
C LEU A 54 7.66 8.93 4.04
N ASN A 55 8.96 9.03 4.31
CA ASN A 55 9.84 10.00 3.64
C ASN A 55 10.65 9.27 2.55
N ILE A 56 10.23 9.44 1.30
CA ILE A 56 10.82 8.76 0.14
C ILE A 56 11.94 9.63 -0.42
N ILE A 57 13.19 9.22 -0.16
CA ILE A 57 14.42 9.89 -0.63
C ILE A 57 15.10 9.17 -1.81
N ARG A 58 14.57 8.01 -2.21
CA ARG A 58 15.05 7.19 -3.34
C ARG A 58 13.88 6.53 -4.02
N ASN A 59 14.11 5.93 -5.19
CA ASN A 59 13.08 5.17 -5.89
C ASN A 59 12.66 3.95 -5.06
N VAL A 60 11.36 3.70 -4.90
CA VAL A 60 10.84 2.63 -4.04
C VAL A 60 9.84 1.73 -4.78
N LYS A 61 9.87 0.44 -4.47
CA LYS A 61 8.89 -0.57 -4.89
C LYS A 61 8.37 -1.34 -3.66
N PHE A 62 7.08 -1.30 -3.41
CA PHE A 62 6.41 -2.19 -2.45
C PHE A 62 5.80 -3.35 -3.23
N LEU A 63 6.18 -4.58 -2.89
CA LEU A 63 5.77 -5.78 -3.60
C LEU A 63 5.00 -6.69 -2.64
N GLY A 64 3.69 -6.80 -2.84
CA GLY A 64 2.90 -7.81 -2.18
C GLY A 64 3.22 -9.21 -2.72
N ASN A 65 2.67 -10.22 -2.05
CA ASN A 65 2.85 -11.62 -2.44
C ASN A 65 2.09 -11.96 -3.76
N GLU A 66 2.28 -13.18 -4.27
CA GLU A 66 1.68 -13.65 -5.54
C GLU A 66 0.14 -13.69 -5.55
N ASN A 67 -0.48 -13.86 -4.37
CA ASN A 67 -1.93 -13.90 -4.19
C ASN A 67 -2.51 -12.52 -3.82
N GLY A 68 -1.66 -11.49 -3.75
CA GLY A 68 -1.98 -10.20 -3.19
C GLY A 68 -1.77 -10.17 -1.68
N THR A 69 -1.02 -9.17 -1.23
CA THR A 69 -0.97 -8.82 0.19
C THR A 69 -2.17 -7.95 0.55
N ILE A 70 -2.88 -8.28 1.62
CA ILE A 70 -4.07 -7.54 2.06
C ILE A 70 -3.71 -6.54 3.15
N PHE A 71 -4.08 -5.27 2.93
CA PHE A 71 -4.14 -4.22 3.94
C PHE A 71 -5.62 -4.02 4.27
N ASN A 72 -6.09 -4.69 5.32
CA ASN A 72 -7.48 -4.66 5.73
C ASN A 72 -7.67 -3.62 6.84
N TYR A 73 -8.51 -2.62 6.55
CA TYR A 73 -8.81 -1.54 7.48
C TYR A 73 -9.93 -1.84 8.46
N ASN A 74 -10.67 -2.94 8.28
CA ASN A 74 -11.77 -3.36 9.16
C ASN A 74 -12.75 -2.21 9.51
N HIS A 75 -13.09 -1.38 8.52
CA HIS A 75 -13.97 -0.21 8.65
C HIS A 75 -13.41 0.88 9.57
N ASP A 76 -12.09 0.97 9.69
CA ASP A 76 -11.36 1.96 10.47
C ASP A 76 -10.54 2.91 9.57
N ARG A 77 -10.13 4.05 10.14
CA ARG A 77 -9.33 5.06 9.46
C ARG A 77 -7.82 4.95 9.71
N ARG A 78 -7.39 4.10 10.64
CA ARG A 78 -5.99 4.04 11.11
C ARG A 78 -5.09 3.39 10.09
N GLY A 79 -3.80 3.74 10.12
CA GLY A 79 -2.80 3.14 9.24
C GLY A 79 -2.85 3.66 7.80
N VAL A 80 -3.32 4.90 7.61
CA VAL A 80 -3.17 5.57 6.31
C VAL A 80 -1.72 6.00 6.09
N PHE A 81 -1.36 6.26 4.83
CA PHE A 81 0.00 6.58 4.41
C PHE A 81 0.10 8.05 4.00
N GLN A 82 0.82 8.84 4.78
CA GLN A 82 1.31 10.14 4.35
C GLN A 82 2.71 9.99 3.77
N VAL A 83 2.83 10.19 2.46
CA VAL A 83 4.04 9.95 1.68
C VAL A 83 4.62 11.27 1.21
N THR A 84 5.76 11.67 1.78
CA THR A 84 6.53 12.82 1.32
C THR A 84 7.62 12.36 0.38
N VAL A 85 7.67 12.91 -0.84
CA VAL A 85 8.63 12.50 -1.86
C VAL A 85 9.60 13.63 -2.17
N ASN A 86 10.89 13.33 -2.05
CA ASN A 86 11.97 14.26 -2.34
C ASN A 86 12.12 14.51 -3.86
N LYS A 87 12.58 15.70 -4.24
CA LYS A 87 12.78 16.14 -5.62
C LYS A 87 13.54 15.19 -6.53
N ASP A 88 14.55 14.50 -5.99
CA ASP A 88 15.43 13.64 -6.78
C ASP A 88 14.84 12.25 -7.06
N VAL A 89 13.73 11.90 -6.40
CA VAL A 89 13.01 10.65 -6.62
C VAL A 89 12.22 10.72 -7.91
N LYS A 90 12.36 9.67 -8.72
CA LYS A 90 11.72 9.58 -10.03
C LYS A 90 10.57 8.58 -10.03
N PHE A 91 10.48 7.74 -9.00
CA PHE A 91 9.69 6.54 -9.07
C PHE A 91 9.22 6.04 -7.69
N PHE A 92 7.91 5.82 -7.58
CA PHE A 92 7.28 5.11 -6.47
C PHE A 92 6.32 4.09 -7.06
N GLN A 93 6.42 2.82 -6.67
CA GLN A 93 5.50 1.78 -7.13
C GLN A 93 4.99 0.92 -5.98
N ILE A 94 3.72 0.55 -6.08
CA ILE A 94 3.08 -0.53 -5.33
C ILE A 94 2.61 -1.60 -6.32
N GLU A 95 2.88 -2.88 -6.03
CA GLU A 95 2.50 -4.01 -6.90
C GLU A 95 1.93 -5.16 -6.09
N ASN A 96 0.86 -5.80 -6.58
CA ASN A 96 0.18 -6.95 -5.96
C ASN A 96 -0.31 -6.66 -4.51
N ILE A 97 -0.95 -5.52 -4.29
CA ILE A 97 -1.50 -5.14 -2.98
C ILE A 97 -3.01 -4.97 -3.08
N ILE A 98 -3.72 -5.47 -2.08
CA ILE A 98 -5.17 -5.34 -1.89
C ILE A 98 -5.41 -4.39 -0.72
N PHE A 99 -6.09 -3.28 -0.96
CA PHE A 99 -6.56 -2.38 0.10
C PHE A 99 -8.07 -2.53 0.25
N GLU A 100 -8.54 -2.83 1.46
CA GLU A 100 -9.94 -3.13 1.67
C GLU A 100 -10.53 -2.59 2.97
N ASN A 101 -11.86 -2.43 2.96
CA ASN A 101 -12.67 -2.07 4.11
C ASN A 101 -12.27 -0.73 4.74
N TYR A 102 -11.72 0.22 3.99
CA TYR A 102 -11.40 1.54 4.51
C TYR A 102 -12.68 2.36 4.68
N VAL A 103 -13.02 2.69 5.93
CA VAL A 103 -14.18 3.51 6.27
C VAL A 103 -13.81 4.54 7.32
N VAL A 104 -14.28 5.78 7.12
CA VAL A 104 -14.22 6.83 8.14
C VAL A 104 -15.62 7.31 8.46
N GLU A 105 -16.09 6.97 9.66
CA GLU A 105 -17.40 7.42 10.15
C GLU A 105 -17.40 8.95 10.32
N ASN A 106 -18.50 9.59 9.90
CA ASN A 106 -18.73 11.03 10.04
C ASN A 106 -17.63 11.93 9.42
N ALA A 107 -16.86 11.42 8.47
CA ALA A 107 -15.83 12.20 7.81
C ALA A 107 -16.44 13.20 6.82
N THR A 108 -15.98 14.45 6.91
CA THR A 108 -16.02 15.39 5.78
C THR A 108 -14.99 14.96 4.73
N ASP A 109 -15.20 15.36 3.47
CA ASP A 109 -14.26 15.10 2.37
C ASP A 109 -12.80 15.35 2.75
N GLY A 110 -11.87 14.54 2.22
CA GLY A 110 -10.43 14.78 2.35
C GLY A 110 -9.63 13.84 3.27
N ILE A 111 -10.19 12.68 3.63
CA ILE A 111 -9.43 11.61 4.28
C ILE A 111 -9.23 10.48 3.27
N GLN A 112 -7.97 10.04 3.11
CA GLN A 112 -7.57 9.09 2.08
C GLN A 112 -6.58 8.05 2.59
N ILE A 113 -6.53 6.90 1.92
CA ILE A 113 -5.54 5.85 2.21
C ILE A 113 -4.12 6.36 1.95
N PHE A 114 -3.90 7.05 0.84
CA PHE A 114 -2.61 7.62 0.48
C PHE A 114 -2.68 9.12 0.31
N PHE A 115 -1.90 9.85 1.09
CA PHE A 115 -1.64 11.27 0.89
C PHE A 115 -0.21 11.50 0.40
N PHE A 116 -0.04 11.79 -0.89
CA PHE A 116 1.25 12.13 -1.46
C PHE A 116 1.49 13.64 -1.41
N ILE A 117 2.64 14.04 -0.87
CA ILE A 117 3.19 15.39 -0.91
C ILE A 117 4.49 15.32 -1.71
N ILE A 118 4.48 15.87 -2.92
CA ILE A 118 5.53 15.66 -3.90
C ILE A 118 6.16 17.00 -4.25
N ASP A 119 7.48 17.08 -4.09
CA ASP A 119 8.29 18.22 -4.54
C ASP A 119 9.17 17.80 -5.73
N SER A 120 8.57 17.23 -6.77
CA SER A 120 9.31 16.68 -7.93
C SER A 120 8.55 16.85 -9.24
N ASP A 121 9.25 17.35 -10.25
CA ASP A 121 8.74 17.54 -11.61
C ASP A 121 8.72 16.24 -12.44
N LYS A 122 9.31 15.16 -11.92
CA LYS A 122 9.61 13.94 -12.71
C LYS A 122 9.12 12.65 -12.05
N LEU A 123 8.40 12.75 -10.93
CA LEU A 123 7.94 11.58 -10.19
C LEU A 123 6.87 10.80 -10.96
N GLN A 124 7.05 9.49 -10.98
CA GLN A 124 6.08 8.53 -11.49
C GLN A 124 5.54 7.73 -10.31
N ILE A 125 4.23 7.79 -10.08
CA ILE A 125 3.54 6.93 -9.11
C ILE A 125 2.85 5.82 -9.89
N ILE A 126 3.19 4.57 -9.60
CA ILE A 126 2.64 3.42 -10.31
C ILE A 126 1.97 2.48 -9.30
N SER A 127 0.70 2.19 -9.53
CA SER A 127 0.01 1.08 -8.88
C SER A 127 -0.21 0.01 -9.92
N LYS A 128 0.25 -1.21 -9.64
CA LYS A 128 0.21 -2.32 -10.59
C LYS A 128 -0.40 -3.57 -9.98
N ASN A 129 -1.34 -4.21 -10.68
CA ASN A 129 -2.02 -5.43 -10.20
C ASN A 129 -2.60 -5.25 -8.78
N CYS A 130 -3.03 -4.05 -8.43
CA CYS A 130 -3.61 -3.76 -7.12
C CYS A 130 -5.13 -3.92 -7.16
N THR A 131 -5.72 -4.25 -6.02
CA THR A 131 -7.18 -4.24 -5.86
C THR A 131 -7.56 -3.28 -4.75
N TYR A 132 -8.52 -2.42 -5.03
CA TYR A 132 -9.12 -1.50 -4.08
C TYR A 132 -10.59 -1.87 -3.98
N ARG A 133 -11.00 -2.54 -2.90
CA ARG A 133 -12.37 -3.05 -2.75
C ARG A 133 -13.01 -2.60 -1.45
N GLU A 134 -14.31 -2.29 -1.51
CA GLU A 134 -15.11 -1.97 -0.32
C GLU A 134 -14.57 -0.77 0.50
N ASN A 135 -13.90 0.16 -0.18
CA ASN A 135 -13.43 1.41 0.43
C ASN A 135 -14.47 2.50 0.20
N LYS A 136 -14.92 3.18 1.27
CA LYS A 136 -15.99 4.19 1.18
C LYS A 136 -15.49 5.62 0.97
N GLN A 137 -14.17 5.85 1.09
CA GLN A 137 -13.54 7.16 0.98
C GLN A 137 -12.52 7.18 -0.16
N ASN A 138 -11.97 8.37 -0.42
CA ASN A 138 -10.94 8.56 -1.43
C ASN A 138 -9.73 7.66 -1.16
N LEU A 139 -9.20 7.03 -2.21
CA LEU A 139 -8.01 6.19 -2.07
C LEU A 139 -6.73 7.03 -2.05
N PHE A 140 -6.71 8.09 -2.87
CA PHE A 140 -5.53 8.90 -3.12
C PHE A 140 -5.84 10.39 -3.02
N ARG A 141 -4.92 11.13 -2.40
CA ARG A 141 -4.74 12.57 -2.55
C ARG A 141 -3.30 12.81 -2.94
N ILE A 142 -3.09 13.66 -3.94
CA ILE A 142 -1.77 13.89 -4.51
C ILE A 142 -1.58 15.40 -4.68
N ASP A 143 -0.74 15.96 -3.83
CA ASP A 143 -0.37 17.36 -3.86
C ASP A 143 1.03 17.47 -4.49
N ILE A 144 1.11 18.04 -5.70
CA ILE A 144 2.36 18.18 -6.45
C ILE A 144 2.77 19.66 -6.48
N SER A 145 3.95 19.93 -5.92
CA SER A 145 4.67 21.19 -6.08
C SER A 145 5.69 21.02 -7.20
N SER A 146 5.66 21.91 -8.18
CA SER A 146 6.52 21.84 -9.37
C SER A 146 7.20 23.17 -9.64
N SER A 147 8.50 23.12 -9.95
CA SER A 147 9.24 24.29 -10.44
C SER A 147 8.97 24.42 -11.93
N LYS A 148 8.66 25.62 -12.43
CA LYS A 148 8.15 25.87 -13.81
C LYS A 148 9.09 25.50 -14.97
N ASN A 149 10.12 24.68 -14.76
CA ASN A 149 11.09 24.33 -15.79
C ASN A 149 10.55 23.20 -16.69
N HIS A 150 10.21 23.60 -17.92
CA HIS A 150 9.61 22.82 -19.01
C HIS A 150 10.49 21.68 -19.58
N ASP A 151 11.17 20.89 -18.75
CA ASP A 151 11.71 19.62 -19.20
C ASP A 151 10.56 18.71 -19.66
N LYS A 152 10.74 17.97 -20.77
CA LYS A 152 9.69 17.13 -21.41
C LYS A 152 9.11 16.01 -20.53
N LYS A 153 9.59 15.82 -19.30
CA LYS A 153 9.11 14.77 -18.40
C LYS A 153 8.15 15.40 -17.41
N VAL A 154 6.89 15.00 -17.50
CA VAL A 154 5.81 15.40 -16.59
C VAL A 154 5.61 14.33 -15.53
N PRO A 155 5.25 14.70 -14.29
CA PRO A 155 4.86 13.72 -13.30
C PRO A 155 3.56 13.04 -13.75
N TYR A 156 3.41 11.76 -13.44
CA TYR A 156 2.19 11.03 -13.74
C TYR A 156 1.88 9.98 -12.69
N VAL A 157 0.61 9.59 -12.66
CA VAL A 157 0.08 8.51 -11.84
C VAL A 157 -0.49 7.48 -12.81
N LEU A 158 -0.07 6.23 -12.68
CA LEU A 158 -0.50 5.13 -13.52
C LEU A 158 -1.11 4.02 -12.67
N PHE A 159 -2.30 3.57 -13.07
CA PHE A 159 -2.95 2.37 -12.54
C PHE A 159 -2.93 1.31 -13.63
N ASP A 160 -2.07 0.32 -13.49
CA ASP A 160 -1.82 -0.73 -14.48
C ASP A 160 -2.43 -2.06 -13.99
N HIS A 161 -3.47 -2.56 -14.67
CA HIS A 161 -4.21 -3.76 -14.27
C HIS A 161 -4.76 -3.70 -12.83
N CYS A 162 -5.18 -2.52 -12.37
CA CYS A 162 -5.79 -2.36 -11.06
C CYS A 162 -7.31 -2.51 -11.10
N ASN A 163 -7.86 -3.11 -10.05
CA ASN A 163 -9.30 -3.31 -9.86
C ASN A 163 -9.83 -2.32 -8.83
N PHE A 164 -10.94 -1.64 -9.16
CA PHE A 164 -11.64 -0.71 -8.27
C PHE A 164 -13.08 -1.20 -8.11
N MET A 165 -13.44 -1.68 -6.91
CA MET A 165 -14.69 -2.38 -6.63
C MET A 165 -15.43 -1.78 -5.43
#